data_AF-A0A3A8Q6D5-F1
#
_entry.id   AF-A0A3A8Q6D5-F1
#
_cell.length_a   1.000
_cell.length_b   1.000
_cell.length_c   1.000
_cell.angle_alpha   90.00
_cell.angle_beta   90.00
_cell.angle_gamma   90.00
#
_symmetry.space_group_name_H-M   'P 1'
#
loop_
_entity.id
_entity.type
_entity.pdbx_description
1 polymer ?
#
loop_
_entity_poly.entity_id
_entity_poly.type
_entity_poly.pdbx_seq_one_letter_code
_entity_poly.pdbx_strand_id
1 'polypeptide(L)'
;MPMRPLSRLLLASLTTLALIAGACANQQKTDGSSSGGAQATSTIEDVPNEAPVAPPAPAFKPYEATEGFVIGMPAEPQVERKQVPLGANTVNTAAFSSRTEDGTIYSISTADYPERLVASRPPEALLNEGKDGLVKQVQGTIKEEADVTLDGYPGKSYTVSSPVVGEVKARNFLVGPRLYTLLVIYNPNHPNTTADEFLTSLKLVNPPPAVTTATPDAGTGMDAGTVEGMDAGTGMDAGTAAPRRRKK
;
A
#
# COMPACT_ATOMS: atom_id res chain seq x y z
N MET A 1 26.21 8.60 -5.95
CA MET A 1 25.51 8.94 -4.69
C MET A 1 24.39 7.92 -4.49
N PRO A 2 24.33 7.18 -3.37
CA PRO A 2 23.24 6.23 -3.15
C PRO A 2 21.96 7.02 -2.81
N MET A 3 20.93 6.87 -3.65
CA MET A 3 19.60 7.42 -3.38
C MET A 3 19.05 6.76 -2.10
N ARG A 4 18.78 7.56 -1.07
CA ARG A 4 18.16 7.07 0.16
C ARG A 4 16.71 6.68 -0.16
N PRO A 5 16.27 5.44 0.13
CA PRO A 5 14.95 4.98 -0.27
C PRO A 5 13.85 5.71 0.51
N LEU A 6 12.81 6.15 -0.22
CA LEU A 6 11.58 6.79 0.29
C LEU A 6 10.76 5.91 1.26
N SER A 7 11.18 4.66 1.46
CA SER A 7 10.59 3.65 2.35
C SER A 7 10.40 4.11 3.81
N ARG A 8 10.96 5.25 4.23
CA ARG A 8 10.78 5.77 5.60
C ARG A 8 9.49 6.53 5.86
N LEU A 9 8.74 6.90 4.82
CA LEU A 9 7.51 7.67 4.99
C LEU A 9 6.37 6.86 5.64
N LEU A 10 6.38 5.54 5.48
CA LEU A 10 5.37 4.64 6.07
C LEU A 10 5.66 4.25 7.52
N LEU A 11 6.81 4.66 8.10
CA LEU A 11 7.12 4.39 9.52
C LEU A 11 6.21 5.16 10.50
N ALA A 12 5.47 6.14 10.01
CA ALA A 12 4.64 6.98 10.86
C ALA A 12 3.33 6.31 11.31
N SER A 13 2.72 5.40 10.53
CA SER A 13 1.34 4.95 10.78
C SER A 13 1.18 3.60 11.48
N LEU A 14 2.27 2.88 11.75
CA LEU A 14 2.23 1.55 12.39
C LEU A 14 2.89 1.51 13.78
N THR A 15 3.40 2.65 14.27
CA THR A 15 4.22 2.69 15.50
C THR A 15 3.43 2.84 16.80
N THR A 16 2.10 2.89 16.76
CA THR A 16 1.25 2.95 17.97
C THR A 16 0.37 1.71 18.13
N LEU A 17 0.96 0.53 17.94
CA LEU A 17 0.40 -0.74 18.45
C LEU A 17 0.94 -1.07 19.85
N ALA A 18 0.99 -0.07 20.73
CA ALA A 18 1.40 -0.27 22.11
C ALA A 18 0.17 -0.66 22.97
N LEU A 19 0.10 -1.95 23.30
CA LEU A 19 -0.33 -2.53 24.58
C LEU A 19 -1.38 -1.75 25.39
N ILE A 20 -2.65 -2.15 25.28
CA ILE A 20 -3.57 -2.11 26.44
C ILE A 20 -3.89 -3.56 26.78
N ALA A 21 -2.98 -4.20 27.51
CA ALA A 21 -3.33 -5.34 28.35
C ALA A 21 -4.05 -4.78 29.59
N GLY A 22 -5.35 -4.53 29.43
CA GLY A 22 -6.25 -4.17 30.53
C GLY A 22 -6.67 -5.44 31.25
N ALA A 23 -5.94 -5.75 32.32
CA ALA A 23 -6.28 -6.80 33.27
C ALA A 23 -7.67 -6.58 33.88
N CYS A 24 -8.55 -7.56 33.74
CA CYS A 24 -9.53 -7.88 34.77
C CYS A 24 -9.28 -9.31 35.22
N ALA A 25 -8.81 -9.40 36.46
CA ALA A 25 -8.56 -10.61 37.20
C ALA A 25 -9.84 -11.43 37.36
N ASN A 26 -9.71 -12.76 37.32
CA ASN A 26 -10.19 -13.54 38.45
C ASN A 26 -9.37 -14.84 38.56
N GLN A 27 -8.37 -14.79 39.45
CA GLN A 27 -7.76 -15.99 39.99
C GLN A 27 -8.80 -16.70 40.86
N GLN A 28 -9.22 -17.90 40.47
CA GLN A 28 -9.97 -18.77 41.37
C GLN A 28 -9.05 -19.87 41.89
N LYS A 29 -8.68 -19.65 43.15
CA LYS A 29 -8.00 -20.53 44.10
C LYS A 29 -8.60 -21.94 44.08
N THR A 30 -7.79 -22.95 43.77
CA THR A 30 -8.14 -24.36 43.93
C THR A 30 -7.58 -24.87 45.25
N ASP A 31 -8.43 -24.95 46.27
CA ASP A 31 -8.25 -25.80 47.44
C ASP A 31 -9.46 -26.73 47.52
N GLY A 32 -9.24 -28.04 47.72
CA GLY A 32 -10.32 -28.96 48.14
C GLY A 32 -10.30 -30.34 47.50
N SER A 33 -9.60 -31.26 48.16
CA SER A 33 -9.77 -32.70 47.99
C SER A 33 -11.10 -33.15 48.62
N SER A 34 -11.92 -33.94 47.93
CA SER A 34 -12.70 -35.03 48.55
C SER A 34 -13.26 -36.00 47.52
N SER A 35 -13.04 -37.28 47.82
CA SER A 35 -13.62 -38.47 47.22
C SER A 35 -15.12 -38.57 47.47
N GLY A 36 -15.90 -39.00 46.48
CA GLY A 36 -17.29 -39.42 46.67
C GLY A 36 -17.91 -39.90 45.38
N GLY A 37 -17.88 -41.21 45.16
CA GLY A 37 -18.63 -41.84 44.07
C GLY A 37 -20.13 -41.83 44.37
N ALA A 38 -20.91 -41.33 43.43
CA ALA A 38 -22.34 -41.62 43.32
C ALA A 38 -22.69 -41.57 41.84
N GLN A 39 -23.18 -42.70 41.33
CA GLN A 39 -23.70 -42.79 39.98
C GLN A 39 -24.96 -41.93 39.85
N ALA A 40 -25.01 -41.10 38.81
CA ALA A 40 -26.23 -40.48 38.33
C ALA A 40 -26.40 -40.85 36.85
N THR A 41 -27.48 -41.57 36.59
CA THR A 41 -27.98 -41.94 35.27
C THR A 41 -28.25 -40.66 34.48
N SER A 42 -27.44 -40.41 33.44
CA SER A 42 -27.68 -39.29 32.53
C SER A 42 -28.77 -39.69 31.53
N THR A 43 -29.97 -39.16 31.74
CA THR A 43 -30.93 -38.99 30.66
C THR A 43 -30.39 -37.89 29.76
N ILE A 44 -29.87 -38.26 28.59
CA ILE A 44 -29.52 -37.31 27.54
C ILE A 44 -30.84 -36.71 27.05
N GLU A 45 -31.14 -35.49 27.50
CA GLU A 45 -31.99 -34.59 26.72
C GLU A 45 -31.15 -34.09 25.55
N ASP A 46 -31.62 -34.38 24.34
CA ASP A 46 -31.07 -33.87 23.09
C ASP A 46 -31.35 -32.36 23.06
N VAL A 47 -30.42 -31.57 23.60
CA VAL A 47 -30.41 -30.11 23.40
C VAL A 47 -30.04 -29.91 21.94
N PRO A 48 -30.88 -29.24 21.12
CA PRO A 48 -30.51 -28.90 19.76
C PRO A 48 -29.17 -28.17 19.79
N ASN A 49 -28.17 -28.75 19.12
CA ASN A 49 -26.87 -28.14 18.90
C ASN A 49 -27.09 -26.89 18.02
N GLU A 50 -27.45 -25.77 18.65
CA GLU A 50 -27.38 -24.46 18.02
C GLU A 50 -25.94 -24.25 17.60
N ALA A 51 -25.70 -24.32 16.29
CA ALA A 51 -24.43 -23.92 15.72
C ALA A 51 -24.14 -22.50 16.24
N PRO A 52 -22.92 -22.21 16.71
CA PRO A 52 -22.59 -20.88 17.20
C PRO A 52 -22.90 -19.88 16.08
N VAL A 53 -23.87 -18.99 16.34
CA VAL A 53 -24.22 -17.88 15.46
C VAL A 53 -22.96 -17.05 15.31
N ALA A 54 -22.41 -16.98 14.10
CA ALA A 54 -21.24 -16.15 13.83
C ALA A 54 -21.53 -14.71 14.29
N PRO A 55 -20.61 -14.04 15.00
CA PRO A 55 -20.82 -12.66 15.41
C PRO A 55 -21.15 -11.78 14.20
N PRO A 56 -22.03 -10.78 14.34
CA PRO A 56 -22.41 -9.92 13.24
C PRO A 56 -21.18 -9.17 12.69
N ALA A 57 -21.09 -9.07 11.36
CA ALA A 57 -20.03 -8.33 10.69
C ALA A 57 -20.02 -6.85 11.16
N PRO A 58 -18.85 -6.19 11.24
CA PRO A 58 -18.76 -4.80 11.63
C PRO A 58 -19.54 -3.91 10.65
N ALA A 59 -20.33 -2.97 11.18
CA ALA A 59 -21.02 -1.98 10.36
C ALA A 59 -20.09 -0.79 10.09
N PHE A 60 -19.79 -0.49 8.82
CA PHE A 60 -18.98 0.65 8.43
C PHE A 60 -19.80 1.93 8.40
N LYS A 61 -19.41 2.91 9.23
CA LYS A 61 -20.00 4.24 9.25
C LYS A 61 -19.13 5.22 8.45
N PRO A 62 -19.74 6.15 7.69
CA PRO A 62 -18.96 7.16 6.98
C PRO A 62 -18.22 8.04 7.99
N TYR A 63 -16.93 8.23 7.75
CA TYR A 63 -16.07 9.17 8.46
C TYR A 63 -15.57 10.23 7.48
N GLU A 64 -15.87 11.50 7.76
CA GLU A 64 -15.43 12.64 6.96
C GLU A 64 -14.08 13.15 7.47
N ALA A 65 -13.03 13.00 6.67
CA ALA A 65 -11.70 13.46 7.02
C ALA A 65 -11.47 14.90 6.54
N THR A 66 -10.80 15.70 7.38
CA THR A 66 -10.38 17.08 7.04
C THR A 66 -9.47 17.16 5.82
N GLU A 67 -8.89 16.03 5.43
CA GLU A 67 -8.00 15.81 4.30
C GLU A 67 -8.77 15.72 2.97
N GLY A 68 -10.10 15.90 2.97
CA GLY A 68 -10.90 15.95 1.75
C GLY A 68 -11.26 14.57 1.23
N PHE A 69 -11.63 13.65 2.12
CA PHE A 69 -12.16 12.34 1.73
C PHE A 69 -13.19 11.85 2.75
N VAL A 70 -14.01 10.89 2.32
CA VAL A 70 -14.90 10.10 3.16
C VAL A 70 -14.48 8.64 3.08
N ILE A 71 -14.43 7.94 4.20
CA ILE A 71 -14.11 6.51 4.27
C ILE A 71 -15.08 5.80 5.21
N GLY A 72 -15.47 4.58 4.90
CA GLY A 72 -16.21 3.75 5.85
C GLY A 72 -15.27 3.27 6.95
N MET A 73 -15.57 3.54 8.21
CA MET A 73 -14.82 3.02 9.36
C MET A 73 -15.72 2.15 10.25
N PRO A 74 -15.24 1.00 10.74
CA PRO A 74 -16.00 0.13 11.64
C PRO A 74 -16.13 0.69 13.06
N ALA A 75 -15.28 1.65 13.42
CA ALA A 75 -15.31 2.40 14.67
C ALA A 75 -14.69 3.80 14.44
N GLU A 76 -14.85 4.70 15.40
CA GLU A 76 -14.22 6.02 15.35
C GLU A 76 -12.68 5.87 15.20
N PRO A 77 -12.06 6.44 14.16
CA PRO A 77 -10.65 6.23 13.90
C PRO A 77 -9.76 6.99 14.89
N GLN A 78 -8.66 6.36 15.30
CA GLN A 78 -7.50 7.05 15.84
C GLN A 78 -6.80 7.80 14.72
N VAL A 79 -6.61 9.11 14.92
CA VAL A 79 -6.05 10.01 13.91
C VAL A 79 -4.67 10.50 14.32
N GLU A 80 -3.70 10.33 13.43
CA GLU A 80 -2.34 10.80 13.63
C GLU A 80 -1.89 11.67 12.46
N ARG A 81 -1.32 12.84 12.76
CA ARG A 81 -0.77 13.76 11.76
C ARG A 81 0.69 14.04 12.07
N LYS A 82 1.54 13.91 11.07
CA LYS A 82 3.00 14.01 11.19
C LYS A 82 3.61 14.73 10.01
N GLN A 83 4.80 15.25 10.24
CA GLN A 83 5.72 15.67 9.20
C GLN A 83 6.87 14.67 9.15
N VAL A 84 7.14 14.13 7.97
CA VAL A 84 8.16 13.08 7.78
C VAL A 84 9.17 13.49 6.70
N PRO A 85 10.47 13.21 6.89
CA PRO A 85 11.48 13.53 5.89
C PRO A 85 11.28 12.75 4.59
N LEU A 86 11.38 13.48 3.46
CA LEU A 86 11.37 12.96 2.11
C LEU A 86 12.55 13.50 1.29
N GLY A 87 13.67 12.79 1.30
CA GLY A 87 14.90 13.25 0.68
C GLY A 87 15.40 14.53 1.36
N ALA A 88 15.44 15.63 0.61
CA ALA A 88 15.77 16.97 1.13
C ALA A 88 14.54 17.77 1.60
N ASN A 89 13.33 17.26 1.37
CA ASN A 89 12.07 17.91 1.74
C ASN A 89 11.46 17.24 2.97
N THR A 90 10.40 17.84 3.52
CA THR A 90 9.52 17.22 4.51
C THR A 90 8.12 17.18 3.92
N VAL A 91 7.38 16.10 4.16
CA VAL A 91 5.99 15.95 3.68
C VAL A 91 5.04 15.74 4.85
N ASN A 92 3.83 16.23 4.69
CA ASN A 92 2.76 15.98 5.64
C ASN A 92 2.17 14.59 5.40
N THR A 93 1.87 13.90 6.49
CA THR A 93 1.17 12.62 6.48
C THR A 93 0.05 12.64 7.49
N ALA A 94 -1.09 12.05 7.15
CA ALA A 94 -2.16 11.74 8.08
C ALA A 94 -2.45 10.23 8.04
N ALA A 95 -2.82 9.64 9.18
CA ALA A 95 -3.22 8.25 9.27
C ALA A 95 -4.48 8.14 10.13
N PHE A 96 -5.44 7.34 9.68
CA PHE A 96 -6.73 7.08 10.31
C PHE A 96 -6.83 5.59 10.48
N SER A 97 -6.92 5.10 11.72
CA SER A 97 -6.93 3.66 11.98
C SER A 97 -7.95 3.28 13.02
N SER A 98 -8.59 2.14 12.82
CA SER A 98 -9.50 1.52 13.79
C SER A 98 -9.21 0.03 13.87
N ARG A 99 -9.44 -0.54 15.04
CA ARG A 99 -9.31 -1.98 15.29
C ARG A 99 -10.65 -2.53 15.76
N THR A 100 -11.07 -3.65 15.17
CA THR A 100 -12.25 -4.42 15.59
C THR A 100 -11.89 -5.42 16.69
N GLU A 101 -12.89 -6.00 17.34
CA GLU A 101 -12.71 -6.94 18.46
C GLU A 101 -11.94 -8.21 18.07
N ASP A 102 -12.08 -8.66 16.83
CA ASP A 102 -11.33 -9.78 16.24
C ASP A 102 -9.86 -9.46 15.96
N GLY A 103 -9.42 -8.23 16.24
CA GLY A 103 -8.05 -7.77 16.02
C GLY A 103 -7.76 -7.27 14.60
N THR A 104 -8.73 -7.30 13.68
CA THR A 104 -8.56 -6.73 12.34
C THR A 104 -8.31 -5.21 12.45
N ILE A 105 -7.30 -4.73 11.74
CA ILE A 105 -6.97 -3.30 11.66
C ILE A 105 -7.37 -2.78 10.29
N TYR A 106 -8.14 -1.69 10.26
CA TYR A 106 -8.48 -0.93 9.07
C TYR A 106 -7.77 0.40 9.13
N SER A 107 -7.09 0.79 8.05
CA SER A 107 -6.32 2.03 8.02
C SER A 107 -6.33 2.68 6.65
N ILE A 108 -6.42 4.00 6.64
CA ILE A 108 -6.11 4.84 5.49
C ILE A 108 -5.08 5.88 5.92
N SER A 109 -4.06 6.06 5.10
CA SER A 109 -3.06 7.10 5.29
C SER A 109 -2.86 7.93 4.02
N THR A 110 -2.41 9.17 4.22
CA THR A 110 -2.06 10.11 3.17
C THR A 110 -0.61 10.52 3.28
N ALA A 111 0.02 10.79 2.14
CA ALA A 111 1.31 11.46 2.06
C ALA A 111 1.28 12.53 0.96
N ASP A 112 1.54 13.78 1.35
CA ASP A 112 1.54 14.95 0.44
C ASP A 112 2.89 15.09 -0.25
N TYR A 113 3.05 14.50 -1.44
CA TYR A 113 4.30 14.63 -2.17
C TYR A 113 4.47 16.03 -2.75
N PRO A 114 5.73 16.52 -2.89
CA PRO A 114 5.98 17.73 -3.65
C PRO A 114 5.50 17.55 -5.09
N GLU A 115 4.73 18.50 -5.63
CA GLU A 115 4.19 18.40 -7.00
C GLU A 115 5.27 18.14 -8.05
N ARG A 116 6.45 18.76 -7.91
CA ARG A 116 7.61 18.54 -8.80
C ARG A 116 8.08 17.08 -8.80
N LEU A 117 7.99 16.40 -7.66
CA LEU A 117 8.34 14.98 -7.56
C LEU A 117 7.35 14.10 -8.33
N VAL A 118 6.07 14.49 -8.33
CA VAL A 118 5.01 13.77 -9.03
C VAL A 118 5.06 14.05 -10.52
N ALA A 119 5.24 15.30 -10.92
CA ALA A 119 5.32 15.70 -12.33
C ALA A 119 6.56 15.13 -13.06
N SER A 120 7.62 14.77 -12.32
CA SER A 120 8.88 14.28 -12.89
C SER A 120 8.95 12.77 -13.08
N ARG A 121 7.92 12.01 -12.64
CA ARG A 121 7.96 10.55 -12.64
C ARG A 121 6.61 9.99 -13.11
N PRO A 122 6.60 8.85 -13.81
CA PRO A 122 5.34 8.18 -14.13
C PRO A 122 4.61 7.79 -12.83
N PRO A 123 3.26 7.90 -12.77
CA PRO A 123 2.47 7.53 -11.60
C PRO A 123 2.76 6.12 -11.09
N GLU A 124 2.93 5.19 -12.04
CA GLU A 124 3.32 3.80 -11.85
C GLU A 124 4.54 3.64 -10.91
N ALA A 125 5.57 4.46 -11.10
CA ALA A 125 6.79 4.38 -10.28
C ALA A 125 6.52 4.79 -8.82
N LEU A 126 5.69 5.80 -8.61
CA LEU A 126 5.33 6.27 -7.26
C LEU A 126 4.45 5.26 -6.52
N LEU A 127 3.51 4.64 -7.24
CA LEU A 127 2.65 3.60 -6.69
C LEU A 127 3.46 2.35 -6.32
N ASN A 128 4.40 1.94 -7.17
CA ASN A 128 5.33 0.84 -6.90
C ASN A 128 6.23 1.15 -5.71
N GLU A 129 6.78 2.36 -5.60
CA GLU A 129 7.55 2.79 -4.42
C GLU A 129 6.73 2.72 -3.12
N GLY A 130 5.47 3.16 -3.16
CA GLY A 130 4.56 3.08 -2.01
C GLY A 130 4.27 1.62 -1.59
N LYS A 131 3.99 0.76 -2.56
CA LYS A 131 3.78 -0.68 -2.37
C LYS A 131 5.02 -1.35 -1.78
N ASP A 132 6.18 -1.16 -2.39
CA ASP A 132 7.43 -1.76 -1.95
C ASP A 132 7.83 -1.25 -0.55
N GLY A 133 7.55 0.02 -0.26
CA GLY A 133 7.69 0.59 1.07
C GLY A 133 6.84 -0.14 2.12
N LEU A 134 5.57 -0.43 1.81
CA LEU A 134 4.68 -1.17 2.71
C LEU A 134 5.15 -2.60 2.89
N VAL A 135 5.44 -3.31 1.79
CA VAL A 135 5.90 -4.71 1.80
C VAL A 135 7.16 -4.85 2.67
N LYS A 136 8.12 -3.93 2.51
CA LYS A 136 9.33 -3.92 3.33
C LYS A 136 9.03 -3.61 4.80
N GLN A 137 8.17 -2.64 5.08
CA GLN A 137 7.80 -2.26 6.45
C GLN A 137 7.16 -3.41 7.22
N VAL A 138 6.30 -4.19 6.55
CA VAL A 138 5.65 -5.37 7.16
C VAL A 138 6.49 -6.64 7.03
N GLN A 139 7.70 -6.58 6.44
CA GLN A 139 8.55 -7.74 6.18
C GLN A 139 7.80 -8.84 5.41
N GLY A 140 6.98 -8.44 4.45
CA GLY A 140 6.07 -9.34 3.76
C GLY A 140 6.49 -9.72 2.35
N THR A 141 5.67 -10.57 1.75
CA THR A 141 5.78 -11.05 0.36
C THR A 141 4.45 -10.82 -0.35
N ILE A 142 4.51 -10.27 -1.57
CA ILE A 142 3.32 -10.05 -2.40
C ILE A 142 2.76 -11.40 -2.88
N LYS A 143 1.45 -11.58 -2.74
CA LYS A 143 0.71 -12.73 -3.28
C LYS A 143 -0.02 -12.39 -4.57
N GLU A 144 -0.63 -11.22 -4.59
CA GLU A 144 -1.49 -10.74 -5.68
C GLU A 144 -1.25 -9.25 -5.87
N GLU A 145 -1.32 -8.79 -7.11
CA GLU A 145 -1.20 -7.39 -7.49
C GLU A 145 -2.01 -7.12 -8.76
N ALA A 146 -2.65 -5.96 -8.84
CA ALA A 146 -3.37 -5.51 -10.01
C ALA A 146 -3.43 -3.97 -10.08
N ASP A 147 -3.51 -3.46 -11.30
CA ASP A 147 -3.81 -2.06 -11.57
C ASP A 147 -5.28 -1.78 -11.31
N VAL A 148 -5.56 -0.68 -10.63
CA VAL A 148 -6.92 -0.23 -10.30
C VAL A 148 -7.03 1.28 -10.50
N THR A 149 -8.26 1.79 -10.55
CA THR A 149 -8.51 3.24 -10.60
C THR A 149 -9.51 3.66 -9.53
N LEU A 150 -9.41 4.92 -9.11
CA LEU A 150 -10.38 5.59 -8.25
C LEU A 150 -10.73 6.91 -8.93
N ASP A 151 -11.96 7.08 -9.42
CA ASP A 151 -12.42 8.30 -10.08
C ASP A 151 -11.46 8.81 -11.20
N GLY A 152 -10.85 7.87 -11.93
CA GLY A 152 -9.87 8.15 -13.00
C GLY A 152 -8.42 8.34 -12.52
N TYR A 153 -8.16 8.38 -11.22
CA TYR A 153 -6.80 8.40 -10.67
C TYR A 153 -6.17 7.00 -10.69
N PRO A 154 -4.88 6.89 -11.04
CA PRO A 154 -4.18 5.61 -11.10
C PRO A 154 -3.95 5.05 -9.69
N GLY A 155 -4.04 3.73 -9.57
CA GLY A 155 -3.81 3.01 -8.33
C GLY A 155 -3.31 1.58 -8.52
N LYS A 156 -2.95 0.97 -7.40
CA LYS A 156 -2.44 -0.41 -7.28
C LYS A 156 -3.19 -1.10 -6.16
N SER A 157 -3.78 -2.26 -6.41
CA SER A 157 -4.30 -3.17 -5.37
C SER A 157 -3.36 -4.34 -5.21
N TYR A 158 -3.11 -4.78 -3.98
CA TYR A 158 -2.21 -5.90 -3.72
C TYR A 158 -2.49 -6.57 -2.37
N THR A 159 -2.11 -7.85 -2.29
CA THR A 159 -2.18 -8.66 -1.07
C THR A 159 -0.77 -9.05 -0.65
N VAL A 160 -0.45 -8.90 0.63
CA VAL A 160 0.86 -9.20 1.22
C VAL A 160 0.70 -10.22 2.36
N SER A 161 1.48 -11.29 2.32
CA SER A 161 1.69 -12.17 3.48
C SER A 161 2.82 -11.63 4.33
N SER A 162 2.61 -11.44 5.62
CA SER A 162 3.65 -11.06 6.56
C SER A 162 3.72 -12.03 7.74
N PRO A 163 4.93 -12.50 8.11
CA PRO A 163 5.12 -13.27 9.33
C PRO A 163 5.00 -12.41 10.60
N VAL A 164 5.01 -11.08 10.47
CA VAL A 164 5.01 -10.14 11.60
C VAL A 164 3.62 -9.63 11.91
N VAL A 165 2.83 -9.30 10.88
CA VAL A 165 1.51 -8.67 11.06
C VAL A 165 0.35 -9.49 10.54
N GLY A 166 0.59 -10.63 9.87
CA GLY A 166 -0.45 -11.45 9.25
C GLY A 166 -0.67 -11.11 7.77
N GLU A 167 -1.91 -11.19 7.31
CA GLU A 167 -2.26 -10.86 5.92
C GLU A 167 -2.63 -9.38 5.81
N VAL A 168 -2.21 -8.77 4.70
CA VAL A 168 -2.51 -7.37 4.40
C VAL A 168 -3.17 -7.30 3.02
N LYS A 169 -4.41 -6.80 2.94
CA LYS A 169 -5.01 -6.36 1.67
C LYS A 169 -4.90 -4.85 1.58
N ALA A 170 -4.35 -4.33 0.50
CA ALA A 170 -4.05 -2.91 0.37
C ALA A 170 -4.46 -2.34 -0.99
N ARG A 171 -4.70 -1.03 -1.01
CA ARG A 171 -4.86 -0.23 -2.22
C ARG A 171 -4.10 1.09 -2.08
N ASN A 172 -3.31 1.42 -3.09
CA ASN A 172 -2.67 2.73 -3.22
C ASN A 172 -3.32 3.50 -4.36
N PHE A 173 -3.54 4.81 -4.17
CA PHE A 173 -4.02 5.70 -5.21
C PHE A 173 -3.20 6.98 -5.23
N LEU A 174 -2.82 7.46 -6.40
CA LEU A 174 -2.13 8.73 -6.58
C LEU A 174 -3.12 9.78 -7.09
N VAL A 175 -3.60 10.63 -6.18
CA VAL A 175 -4.60 11.67 -6.45
C VAL A 175 -3.93 13.03 -6.44
N GLY A 176 -3.74 13.61 -7.63
CA GLY A 176 -2.90 14.80 -7.79
C GLY A 176 -1.49 14.56 -7.21
N PRO A 177 -1.01 15.38 -6.27
CA PRO A 177 0.28 15.17 -5.60
C PRO A 177 0.21 14.26 -4.35
N ARG A 178 -0.96 13.70 -4.01
CA ARG A 178 -1.16 12.95 -2.76
C ARG A 178 -1.23 11.45 -3.01
N LEU A 179 -0.42 10.69 -2.26
CA LEU A 179 -0.55 9.25 -2.18
C LEU A 179 -1.55 8.89 -1.06
N TYR A 180 -2.58 8.12 -1.41
CA TYR A 180 -3.48 7.46 -0.47
C TYR A 180 -3.07 5.99 -0.36
N THR A 181 -2.92 5.49 0.86
CA THR A 181 -2.63 4.08 1.14
C THR A 181 -3.69 3.54 2.08
N LEU A 182 -4.52 2.62 1.58
CA LEU A 182 -5.52 1.89 2.33
C LEU A 182 -4.98 0.50 2.64
N LEU A 183 -5.17 0.01 3.86
CA LEU A 183 -4.81 -1.34 4.22
C LEU A 183 -5.78 -1.94 5.25
N VAL A 184 -5.95 -3.25 5.14
CA VAL A 184 -6.63 -4.09 6.11
C VAL A 184 -5.66 -5.18 6.53
N ILE A 185 -5.35 -5.24 7.83
CA ILE A 185 -4.46 -6.24 8.42
C ILE A 185 -5.31 -7.20 9.23
N TYR A 186 -5.19 -8.49 8.96
CA TYR A 186 -5.97 -9.54 9.63
C TYR A 186 -5.18 -10.83 9.82
N ASN A 187 -5.65 -11.65 10.74
CA ASN A 187 -5.08 -12.96 11.01
C ASN A 187 -5.40 -13.92 9.83
N PRO A 188 -4.41 -14.55 9.18
CA PRO A 188 -4.66 -15.50 8.09
C PRO A 188 -5.58 -16.68 8.47
N ASN A 189 -5.61 -17.07 9.75
CA ASN A 189 -6.46 -18.16 10.24
C ASN A 189 -7.93 -17.75 10.41
N HIS A 190 -8.22 -16.44 10.29
CA HIS A 190 -9.57 -15.89 10.31
C HIS A 190 -9.74 -15.03 9.06
N PRO A 191 -10.18 -15.62 7.93
CA PRO A 191 -10.38 -14.89 6.69
C PRO A 191 -11.25 -13.65 6.93
N ASN A 192 -10.75 -12.49 6.53
CA ASN A 192 -11.50 -11.25 6.66
C ASN A 192 -12.46 -11.10 5.47
N THR A 193 -13.77 -11.03 5.75
CA THR A 193 -14.82 -10.93 4.73
C THR A 193 -15.22 -9.48 4.40
N THR A 194 -14.71 -8.51 5.16
CA THR A 194 -15.10 -7.09 5.11
C THR A 194 -14.01 -6.18 4.54
N ALA A 195 -12.86 -6.73 4.16
CA ALA A 195 -11.73 -5.95 3.66
C ALA A 195 -12.09 -5.20 2.38
N ASP A 196 -12.83 -5.85 1.48
CA ASP A 196 -13.21 -5.23 0.21
C ASP A 196 -14.26 -4.13 0.41
N GLU A 197 -15.14 -4.27 1.40
CA GLU A 197 -16.08 -3.21 1.80
C GLU A 197 -15.31 -1.96 2.24
N PHE A 198 -14.32 -2.10 3.12
CA PHE A 198 -13.44 -1.00 3.50
C PHE A 198 -12.69 -0.39 2.30
N LEU A 199 -11.98 -1.23 1.53
CA LEU A 199 -11.10 -0.81 0.44
C LEU A 199 -11.85 -0.15 -0.73
N THR A 200 -13.16 -0.37 -0.85
CA THR A 200 -14.04 0.26 -1.85
C THR A 200 -14.83 1.46 -1.31
N SER A 201 -14.80 1.70 0.01
CA SER A 201 -15.59 2.77 0.64
C SER A 201 -15.00 4.18 0.49
N LEU A 202 -13.77 4.30 -0.02
CA LEU A 202 -13.11 5.60 -0.20
C LEU A 202 -13.85 6.45 -1.23
N LYS A 203 -14.23 7.65 -0.83
CA LYS A 203 -14.77 8.69 -1.70
C LYS A 203 -13.95 9.96 -1.56
N LEU A 204 -13.54 10.52 -2.68
CA LEU A 204 -12.79 11.78 -2.71
C LEU A 204 -13.74 12.97 -2.59
N VAL A 205 -13.36 13.99 -1.82
CA VAL A 205 -14.11 15.24 -1.69
C VAL A 205 -13.28 16.35 -2.32
N ASN A 206 -13.77 16.89 -3.45
CA ASN A 206 -13.10 17.93 -4.24
C ASN A 206 -11.63 17.60 -4.57
N PRO A 207 -11.34 16.42 -5.20
CA PRO A 207 -9.97 16.03 -5.46
C PRO A 207 -9.27 16.98 -6.46
N PRO A 208 -7.96 17.23 -6.27
CA PRO A 208 -7.17 18.01 -7.23
C PRO A 208 -7.09 17.28 -8.57
N PRO A 209 -7.05 17.99 -9.72
CA PRO A 209 -6.90 17.37 -11.03
C PRO A 209 -5.69 16.43 -11.10
N ALA A 210 -5.76 15.42 -11.96
CA ALA A 210 -4.62 14.55 -12.22
C ALA A 210 -3.41 15.36 -12.71
N VAL A 211 -2.24 15.10 -12.11
CA VAL A 211 -0.98 15.72 -12.56
C VAL A 211 -0.56 15.04 -13.86
N THR A 212 -0.68 15.74 -14.99
CA THR A 212 -0.11 15.29 -16.25
C THR A 212 1.41 15.29 -16.15
N THR A 213 2.02 14.10 -16.23
CA THR A 213 3.47 13.99 -16.39
C THR A 213 3.87 14.61 -17.72
N ALA A 214 4.92 15.43 -17.74
CA ALA A 214 5.50 15.90 -18.98
C ALA A 214 6.02 14.67 -19.75
N THR A 215 5.34 14.28 -20.82
CA THR A 215 5.87 13.32 -21.78
C THR A 215 7.16 13.93 -22.33
N PRO A 216 8.33 13.27 -22.25
CA PRO A 216 9.48 13.67 -23.03
C PRO A 216 9.03 13.58 -24.49
N ASP A 217 8.99 14.72 -25.17
CA ASP A 217 8.54 14.87 -26.53
C ASP A 217 9.28 13.87 -27.43
N ALA A 218 8.56 12.84 -27.88
CA ALA A 218 9.08 11.85 -28.81
C ALA A 218 8.99 12.43 -30.22
N GLY A 219 10.03 13.16 -30.61
CA GLY A 219 10.46 13.30 -32.00
C GLY A 219 9.67 14.29 -32.86
N THR A 220 10.17 15.52 -32.96
CA THR A 220 10.07 16.25 -34.23
C THR A 220 11.31 15.91 -35.04
N GLY A 221 11.11 15.12 -36.10
CA GLY A 221 12.16 14.63 -36.98
C GLY A 221 12.95 15.75 -37.64
N MET A 222 14.23 15.48 -37.84
CA MET A 222 15.08 16.19 -38.79
C MET A 222 14.45 16.08 -40.18
N ASP A 223 13.77 17.13 -40.61
CA ASP A 223 13.53 17.41 -42.03
C ASP A 223 14.67 18.31 -42.51
N ALA A 224 15.56 17.72 -43.30
CA ALA A 224 16.46 18.46 -44.18
C ALA A 224 16.76 17.59 -45.40
N GLY A 225 15.84 17.64 -46.36
CA GLY A 225 16.19 17.97 -47.74
C GLY A 225 16.85 16.89 -48.59
N THR A 226 16.01 16.20 -49.36
CA THR A 226 16.31 15.59 -50.65
C THR A 226 17.08 16.54 -51.57
N VAL A 227 18.22 16.08 -52.12
CA VAL A 227 18.67 16.43 -53.47
C VAL A 227 19.12 15.16 -54.20
N GLU A 228 18.31 14.73 -55.16
CA GLU A 228 18.70 13.74 -56.18
C GLU A 228 19.44 14.44 -57.33
N GLY A 229 20.46 13.78 -57.88
CA GLY A 229 20.77 13.80 -59.32
C GLY A 229 22.05 14.53 -59.79
N MET A 230 22.96 13.74 -60.40
CA MET A 230 23.97 14.00 -61.47
C MET A 230 25.30 13.30 -61.10
N ASP A 231 25.63 12.12 -61.61
CA ASP A 231 26.11 11.75 -62.97
C ASP A 231 27.54 12.22 -63.33
N ALA A 232 28.30 11.29 -63.94
CA ALA A 232 29.67 11.32 -64.49
C ALA A 232 30.83 11.55 -63.50
N GLY A 233 31.93 10.80 -63.45
CA GLY A 233 32.66 10.02 -64.47
C GLY A 233 34.13 10.49 -64.47
N THR A 234 35.10 9.55 -64.54
CA THR A 234 36.59 9.74 -64.59
C THR A 234 37.25 10.25 -63.30
N GLY A 235 38.45 9.84 -62.84
CA GLY A 235 39.54 9.02 -63.36
C GLY A 235 40.84 9.44 -62.62
N MET A 236 41.86 8.56 -62.57
CA MET A 236 43.22 8.69 -61.98
C MET A 236 43.32 8.55 -60.45
N ASP A 237 43.94 7.52 -59.86
CA ASP A 237 45.24 6.83 -60.07
C ASP A 237 46.45 7.52 -59.39
N ALA A 238 47.29 6.66 -58.78
CA ALA A 238 48.57 6.83 -58.09
C ALA A 238 48.51 7.49 -56.69
N GLY A 239 49.07 6.94 -55.62
CA GLY A 239 49.90 5.76 -55.46
C GLY A 239 50.65 5.81 -54.12
N THR A 240 50.91 4.62 -53.56
CA THR A 240 52.16 4.27 -52.86
C THR A 240 52.41 4.74 -51.42
N ALA A 241 52.29 3.79 -50.49
CA ALA A 241 53.37 3.26 -49.63
C ALA A 241 53.00 3.09 -48.15
N ALA A 242 52.79 1.83 -47.75
CA ALA A 242 53.20 1.34 -46.43
C ALA A 242 54.71 0.99 -46.47
N PRO A 243 55.44 0.95 -45.33
CA PRO A 243 55.41 -0.29 -44.55
C PRO A 243 55.58 -0.14 -43.02
N ARG A 244 54.97 -1.11 -42.31
CA ARG A 244 55.52 -1.97 -41.23
C ARG A 244 56.75 -1.43 -40.44
N ARG A 245 56.69 -1.43 -39.10
CA ARG A 245 56.98 -2.57 -38.17
C ARG A 245 57.47 -2.11 -36.77
N ARG A 246 56.96 -2.83 -35.77
CA ARG A 246 57.59 -3.33 -34.52
C ARG A 246 58.07 -2.39 -33.40
N LYS A 247 57.40 -2.58 -32.25
CA LYS A 247 57.92 -2.93 -30.91
C LYS A 247 59.40 -2.63 -30.64
N LYS A 248 59.63 -1.85 -29.59
CA LYS A 248 60.43 -2.28 -28.44
C LYS A 248 59.67 -1.96 -27.16
#